data_AF-A0A2D7V0M8-F1
#
_entry.id   AF-A0A2D7V0M8-F1
#
_cell.length_a   1.000
_cell.length_b   1.000
_cell.length_c   1.000
_cell.angle_alpha   90.00
_cell.angle_beta   90.00
_cell.angle_gamma   90.00
#
_symmetry.space_group_name_H-M   'P 1'
#
loop_
_entity.id
_entity.type
_entity.pdbx_description
1 polymer ?
#
loop_
_entity_poly.entity_id
_entity_poly.type
_entity_poly.pdbx_seq_one_letter_code
_entity_poly.pdbx_strand_id
1 'polypeptide(L)'
;MSEKIRNLDDNHNPIPQPLAYDEPSSSMPKTPPLPDRIVLNSVWSSLDRKAGAVIEFTARQLRVRASTWVIATVGVLLMLLLLATYAEAMVEGLEPVDDDGDSVDWDEDGYPLGQERKWGTSDWNSAEYPGSGRFVSDQWLNWNEDEHTGNHTYRGNAKITSYSWIGTPPASQSEAWVEVENLSACTDYEERYDVQLGTSCLTGDEEIRFNGLIRVNGTVGIDSDHWYSYLEWGEFVGVSETPIPQDPPSMYIDEDGFDIDVSSGNTSQGFDDDGDCIRDWDFAADISTNPEEMFWQEYFTPDSNRNGIGCDVELEYDLNGNLISIEADDFVDEDPSEQDFVLESLHRGFVLAVGKVAFLFLLGIFIPLFLATGLIRDEMASGTMYYLVGKPIHRAEFFVYRILGFMAITAPYMVVLALLVGLVTSFIGPGDSLFRFQDLTVWL
;
A
#
# COMPACT_ATOMS: atom_id res chain seq x y z
N MET A 1 -79.65 62.78 50.31
CA MET A 1 -80.13 62.49 51.67
C MET A 1 -79.36 61.24 52.13
N SER A 2 -78.17 61.43 52.72
CA SER A 2 -77.80 61.06 54.13
C SER A 2 -78.28 59.66 54.53
N GLU A 3 -77.53 58.70 55.09
CA GLU A 3 -76.21 58.59 55.74
C GLU A 3 -75.93 57.07 55.86
N LYS A 4 -74.70 56.58 55.62
CA LYS A 4 -73.69 56.17 56.63
C LYS A 4 -74.14 55.23 57.79
N ILE A 5 -73.59 54.01 57.76
CA ILE A 5 -72.63 53.43 58.75
C ILE A 5 -73.13 52.69 60.02
N ARG A 6 -72.33 51.64 60.33
CA ARG A 6 -71.97 50.95 61.61
C ARG A 6 -72.90 49.80 62.03
N ASN A 7 -72.47 48.54 62.07
CA ASN A 7 -71.41 47.83 62.82
C ASN A 7 -71.86 47.31 64.20
N LEU A 8 -71.54 46.01 64.37
CA LEU A 8 -70.95 45.33 65.52
C LEU A 8 -71.84 44.83 66.68
N ASP A 9 -71.55 43.56 66.99
CA ASP A 9 -71.45 42.92 68.32
C ASP A 9 -72.75 42.48 69.03
N ASP A 10 -72.78 41.38 69.80
CA ASP A 10 -71.96 40.18 69.92
C ASP A 10 -72.74 39.21 70.85
N ASN A 11 -72.47 37.91 70.70
CA ASN A 11 -72.68 36.73 71.56
C ASN A 11 -73.63 36.68 72.79
N HIS A 12 -74.32 35.52 72.89
CA HIS A 12 -74.73 34.87 74.14
C HIS A 12 -74.48 33.35 74.07
N ASN A 13 -73.65 32.85 75.01
CA ASN A 13 -73.42 31.44 75.43
C ASN A 13 -74.70 30.85 76.11
N PRO A 14 -74.81 29.56 76.60
CA PRO A 14 -73.76 28.58 76.96
C PRO A 14 -74.03 27.06 76.71
N ILE A 15 -72.99 26.29 77.07
CA ILE A 15 -72.70 24.84 77.26
C ILE A 15 -73.78 24.04 78.06
N PRO A 16 -73.81 22.68 77.98
CA PRO A 16 -73.22 21.87 79.06
C PRO A 16 -72.46 20.57 78.62
N GLN A 17 -71.33 20.32 79.28
CA GLN A 17 -70.65 19.01 79.49
C GLN A 17 -71.07 18.47 80.89
N PRO A 18 -70.73 17.24 81.39
CA PRO A 18 -69.58 16.37 81.05
C PRO A 18 -69.81 14.84 81.15
N LEU A 19 -68.78 14.03 80.89
CA LEU A 19 -68.42 12.85 81.71
C LEU A 19 -66.97 12.42 81.40
N ALA A 20 -66.21 12.20 82.48
CA ALA A 20 -64.77 11.93 82.50
C ALA A 20 -64.46 10.44 82.67
N TYR A 21 -63.31 9.99 82.16
CA TYR A 21 -62.59 8.80 82.63
C TYR A 21 -61.07 9.03 82.50
N ASP A 22 -60.34 8.66 83.56
CA ASP A 22 -58.90 8.81 83.75
C ASP A 22 -58.06 7.68 83.10
N GLU A 23 -56.90 8.11 82.56
CA GLU A 23 -55.56 7.54 82.33
C GLU A 23 -55.23 6.02 82.46
N PRO A 24 -54.25 5.52 81.68
CA PRO A 24 -52.86 5.55 82.16
C PRO A 24 -51.78 5.93 81.13
N SER A 25 -50.69 6.45 81.69
CA SER A 25 -49.45 6.91 81.06
C SER A 25 -48.63 5.79 80.40
N SER A 26 -48.10 6.08 79.21
CA SER A 26 -46.99 5.33 78.61
C SER A 26 -46.06 6.29 77.87
N SER A 27 -44.82 6.36 78.32
CA SER A 27 -43.72 7.12 77.75
C SER A 27 -43.04 6.33 76.64
N MET A 28 -42.94 6.89 75.43
CA MET A 28 -41.96 6.52 74.40
C MET A 28 -41.67 7.69 73.43
N PRO A 29 -40.48 7.73 72.81
CA PRO A 29 -39.76 8.96 72.51
C PRO A 29 -40.20 9.66 71.21
N LYS A 30 -40.11 11.00 71.20
CA LYS A 30 -40.33 11.85 70.01
C LYS A 30 -39.34 11.47 68.90
N THR A 31 -39.85 10.88 67.82
CA THR A 31 -39.15 10.77 66.54
C THR A 31 -39.09 12.18 65.92
N PRO A 32 -37.94 12.64 65.37
CA PRO A 32 -37.89 13.92 64.68
C PRO A 32 -38.74 13.86 63.40
N PRO A 33 -39.37 14.98 62.97
CA PRO A 33 -40.14 15.00 61.74
C PRO A 33 -39.23 14.67 60.57
N LEU A 34 -39.71 13.81 59.67
CA LEU A 34 -39.06 13.54 58.38
C LEU A 34 -38.84 14.87 57.64
N PRO A 35 -37.68 15.08 56.99
CA PRO A 35 -37.46 16.31 56.25
C PRO A 35 -38.45 16.38 55.08
N ASP A 36 -39.06 17.55 54.88
CA ASP A 36 -39.85 17.83 53.69
C ASP A 36 -39.06 17.41 52.46
N ARG A 37 -39.70 16.61 51.59
CA ARG A 37 -39.12 16.18 50.33
C ARG A 37 -38.72 17.44 49.57
N ILE A 38 -37.42 17.73 49.47
CA ILE A 38 -36.90 18.87 48.74
C ILE A 38 -37.21 18.64 47.25
N VAL A 39 -38.40 19.05 46.83
CA VAL A 39 -38.65 19.36 45.43
C VAL A 39 -37.89 20.65 45.19
N LEU A 40 -36.67 20.52 44.66
CA LEU A 40 -35.88 21.64 44.17
C LEU A 40 -36.72 22.36 43.10
N ASN A 41 -37.50 23.36 43.53
CA ASN A 41 -38.15 24.36 42.68
C ASN A 41 -37.06 25.30 42.13
N SER A 42 -36.06 24.74 41.47
CA SER A 42 -35.05 25.51 40.76
C SER A 42 -35.62 25.88 39.39
N VAL A 43 -35.25 27.06 38.89
CA VAL A 43 -35.59 27.53 37.54
C VAL A 43 -35.27 26.45 36.50
N TRP A 44 -34.18 25.71 36.71
CA TRP A 44 -33.71 24.59 35.91
C TRP A 44 -34.70 23.42 35.81
N SER A 45 -35.34 23.01 36.91
CA SER A 45 -36.36 21.94 36.89
C SER A 45 -37.61 22.31 36.06
N SER A 46 -37.96 23.60 36.05
CA SER A 46 -39.10 24.12 35.29
C SER A 46 -38.77 24.36 33.82
N LEU A 47 -37.50 24.68 33.53
CA LEU A 47 -36.97 24.88 32.20
C LEU A 47 -36.82 23.54 31.48
N ASP A 48 -36.34 22.51 32.18
CA ASP A 48 -36.21 21.13 31.69
C ASP A 48 -37.56 20.53 31.27
N ARG A 49 -38.61 20.69 32.10
CA ARG A 49 -39.95 20.17 31.78
C ARG A 49 -40.63 20.90 30.62
N LYS A 50 -40.34 22.19 30.43
CA LYS A 50 -40.85 22.99 29.29
C LYS A 50 -40.09 22.67 28.01
N ALA A 51 -38.77 22.60 28.09
CA ALA A 51 -37.90 22.23 26.98
C ALA A 51 -38.26 20.83 26.46
N GLY A 52 -38.38 19.85 27.36
CA GLY A 52 -38.77 18.48 27.03
C GLY A 52 -40.12 18.40 26.31
N ALA A 53 -41.13 19.17 26.76
CA ALA A 53 -42.44 19.19 26.12
C ALA A 53 -42.41 19.77 24.69
N VAL A 54 -41.66 20.84 24.46
CA VAL A 54 -41.49 21.44 23.13
C VAL A 54 -40.67 20.52 22.22
N ILE A 55 -39.63 19.89 22.76
CA ILE A 55 -38.80 18.90 22.05
C ILE A 55 -39.65 17.71 21.61
N GLU A 56 -40.42 17.10 22.52
CA GLU A 56 -41.27 15.95 22.23
C GLU A 56 -42.35 16.30 21.20
N PHE A 57 -42.98 17.46 21.34
CA PHE A 57 -44.00 17.93 20.40
C PHE A 57 -43.41 18.17 19.00
N THR A 58 -42.23 18.77 18.92
CA THR A 58 -41.49 18.97 17.67
C THR A 58 -41.17 17.63 17.03
N ALA A 59 -40.70 16.67 17.82
CA ALA A 59 -40.37 15.34 17.34
C ALA A 59 -41.61 14.61 16.77
N ARG A 60 -42.74 14.65 17.48
CA ARG A 60 -44.00 14.07 17.00
C ARG A 60 -44.45 14.73 15.69
N GLN A 61 -44.39 16.06 15.57
CA GLN A 61 -44.75 16.76 14.34
C GLN A 61 -43.87 16.38 13.15
N LEU A 62 -42.55 16.28 13.35
CA LEU A 62 -41.62 15.89 12.30
C LEU A 62 -41.85 14.44 11.82
N ARG A 63 -42.28 13.54 12.72
CA ARG A 63 -42.54 12.12 12.41
C ARG A 63 -43.73 11.89 11.47
N VAL A 64 -44.76 12.73 11.54
CA VAL A 64 -45.98 12.60 10.70
C VAL A 64 -45.91 13.38 9.39
N ARG A 65 -44.97 14.32 9.22
CA ARG A 65 -44.86 15.08 7.97
C ARG A 65 -44.17 14.25 6.88
N ALA A 66 -44.84 14.13 5.73
CA ALA A 66 -44.29 13.45 4.55
C ALA A 66 -42.96 14.06 4.06
N SER A 67 -42.81 15.39 4.16
CA SER A 67 -41.58 16.10 3.77
C SER A 67 -40.34 15.59 4.49
N THR A 68 -40.47 15.25 5.78
CA THR A 68 -39.35 14.72 6.59
C THR A 68 -38.85 13.40 6.02
N TRP A 69 -39.78 12.51 5.66
CA TRP A 69 -39.47 11.20 5.09
C TRP A 69 -38.92 11.29 3.67
N VAL A 70 -39.44 12.20 2.83
CA VAL A 70 -38.91 12.44 1.48
C VAL A 70 -37.44 12.84 1.55
N ILE A 71 -37.08 13.77 2.43
CA ILE A 71 -35.68 14.20 2.57
C ILE A 71 -34.80 13.05 3.08
N ALA A 72 -35.30 12.26 4.04
CA ALA A 72 -34.57 11.08 4.52
C ALA A 72 -34.32 10.07 3.39
N THR A 73 -35.34 9.78 2.56
CA THR A 73 -35.20 8.85 1.43
C THR A 73 -34.23 9.37 0.36
N VAL A 74 -34.28 10.67 0.04
CA VAL A 74 -33.32 11.28 -0.90
C VAL A 74 -31.90 11.22 -0.34
N GLY A 75 -31.71 11.47 0.95
CA GLY A 75 -30.41 11.34 1.61
C GLY A 75 -29.86 9.92 1.55
N VAL A 76 -30.70 8.90 1.78
CA VAL A 76 -30.32 7.50 1.63
C VAL A 76 -29.95 7.17 0.18
N LEU A 77 -30.73 7.62 -0.80
CA LEU A 77 -30.43 7.38 -2.22
C LEU A 77 -29.10 7.99 -2.66
N LEU A 78 -28.82 9.23 -2.23
CA LEU A 78 -27.53 9.87 -2.52
C LEU A 78 -26.37 9.11 -1.87
N MET A 79 -26.56 8.61 -0.64
CA MET A 79 -25.54 7.82 0.03
C MET A 79 -25.32 6.46 -0.65
N LEU A 80 -26.38 5.81 -1.13
CA LEU A 80 -26.27 4.57 -1.91
C LEU A 80 -25.54 4.78 -3.24
N LEU A 81 -25.79 5.90 -3.92
CA LEU A 81 -25.09 6.22 -5.17
C LEU A 81 -23.59 6.46 -4.91
N LEU A 82 -23.26 7.15 -3.83
CA LEU A 82 -21.88 7.40 -3.41
C LEU A 82 -21.16 6.10 -2.96
N LEU A 83 -21.88 5.17 -2.31
CA LEU A 83 -21.37 3.84 -2.02
C LEU A 83 -21.15 3.00 -3.29
N ALA A 84 -22.01 3.14 -4.30
CA ALA A 84 -21.86 2.43 -5.58
C ALA A 84 -20.60 2.90 -6.32
N THR A 85 -20.34 4.21 -6.38
CA THR A 85 -19.11 4.75 -6.99
C THR A 85 -17.86 4.32 -6.22
N TYR A 86 -17.96 4.20 -4.90
CA TYR A 86 -16.87 3.65 -4.09
C TYR A 86 -16.62 2.17 -4.40
N ALA A 87 -17.67 1.36 -4.47
CA ALA A 87 -17.56 -0.06 -4.79
C ALA A 87 -16.99 -0.29 -6.20
N GLU A 88 -17.37 0.54 -7.17
CA GLU A 88 -16.80 0.50 -8.53
C GLU A 88 -15.29 0.82 -8.51
N ALA A 89 -14.89 1.90 -7.84
CA ALA A 89 -13.48 2.27 -7.71
C ALA A 89 -12.63 1.23 -6.97
N MET A 90 -13.22 0.45 -6.06
CA MET A 90 -12.53 -0.65 -5.36
C MET A 90 -12.35 -1.90 -6.23
N VAL A 91 -13.03 -1.99 -7.38
CA VAL A 91 -12.98 -3.15 -8.29
C VAL A 91 -12.17 -2.86 -9.55
N GLU A 92 -12.08 -1.60 -9.98
CA GLU A 92 -11.48 -1.22 -11.26
C GLU A 92 -10.01 -1.63 -11.40
N GLY A 93 -9.28 -1.77 -10.29
CA GLY A 93 -7.86 -2.16 -10.28
C GLY A 93 -6.96 -1.11 -10.96
N LEU A 94 -5.65 -1.34 -10.91
CA LEU A 94 -4.68 -0.57 -11.70
C LEU A 94 -3.84 -1.55 -12.50
N GLU A 95 -3.35 -1.08 -13.65
CA GLU A 95 -2.30 -1.80 -14.37
C GLU A 95 -0.99 -1.54 -13.61
N PRO A 96 -0.24 -2.59 -13.25
CA PRO A 96 1.04 -2.43 -12.56
C PRO A 96 2.07 -1.83 -13.52
N VAL A 97 3.06 -1.15 -12.96
CA VAL A 97 4.09 -0.43 -13.71
C VAL A 97 5.43 -1.03 -13.33
N ASP A 98 6.17 -1.41 -14.37
CA ASP A 98 7.57 -1.79 -14.29
C ASP A 98 8.40 -0.49 -14.22
N ASP A 99 8.91 -0.16 -13.03
CA ASP A 99 9.54 1.13 -12.73
C ASP A 99 11.06 1.10 -12.99
N ASP A 100 11.71 -0.07 -12.94
CA ASP A 100 13.16 -0.24 -13.20
C ASP A 100 13.52 -0.93 -14.54
N GLY A 101 12.55 -1.56 -15.21
CA GLY A 101 12.61 -2.07 -16.57
C GLY A 101 13.11 -3.51 -16.70
N ASP A 102 13.12 -4.29 -15.63
CA ASP A 102 13.73 -5.62 -15.59
C ASP A 102 12.81 -6.75 -16.12
N SER A 103 11.53 -6.45 -16.37
CA SER A 103 10.61 -7.34 -17.11
C SER A 103 10.90 -7.43 -18.62
N VAL A 104 11.76 -6.54 -19.12
CA VAL A 104 12.04 -6.39 -20.55
C VAL A 104 13.10 -7.40 -20.98
N ASP A 105 12.88 -7.98 -22.17
CA ASP A 105 13.85 -8.81 -22.91
C ASP A 105 14.34 -7.96 -24.09
N TRP A 106 15.54 -7.41 -23.96
CA TRP A 106 16.11 -6.43 -24.88
C TRP A 106 16.76 -7.08 -26.11
N ASP A 107 17.23 -8.32 -25.99
CA ASP A 107 17.90 -9.05 -27.08
C ASP A 107 17.03 -10.12 -27.79
N GLU A 108 15.80 -10.30 -27.31
CA GLU A 108 14.75 -11.17 -27.85
C GLU A 108 15.08 -12.68 -27.79
N ASP A 109 15.89 -13.12 -26.84
CA ASP A 109 16.16 -14.54 -26.59
C ASP A 109 15.12 -15.25 -25.70
N GLY A 110 14.20 -14.46 -25.13
CA GLY A 110 13.03 -14.87 -24.37
C GLY A 110 13.24 -14.94 -22.87
N TYR A 111 14.36 -14.47 -22.33
CA TYR A 111 14.62 -14.34 -20.90
C TYR A 111 14.55 -12.85 -20.49
N PRO A 112 13.67 -12.47 -19.55
CA PRO A 112 13.64 -11.09 -19.04
C PRO A 112 14.93 -10.69 -18.33
N LEU A 113 15.24 -9.39 -18.31
CA LEU A 113 16.43 -8.84 -17.65
C LEU A 113 16.57 -9.27 -16.18
N GLY A 114 15.52 -9.29 -15.37
CA GLY A 114 15.57 -9.76 -13.99
C GLY A 114 16.02 -11.22 -13.90
N GLN A 115 15.49 -12.07 -14.79
CA GLN A 115 15.94 -13.46 -14.91
C GLN A 115 17.42 -13.54 -15.32
N GLU A 116 17.85 -12.70 -16.24
CA GLU A 116 19.23 -12.67 -16.69
C GLU A 116 20.20 -12.15 -15.62
N ARG A 117 19.79 -11.17 -14.82
CA ARG A 117 20.56 -10.66 -13.66
C ARG A 117 20.79 -11.75 -12.64
N LYS A 118 19.74 -12.52 -12.32
CA LYS A 118 19.78 -13.70 -11.45
C LYS A 118 20.79 -14.74 -11.90
N TRP A 119 20.87 -14.99 -13.21
CA TRP A 119 21.81 -15.96 -13.80
C TRP A 119 23.15 -15.35 -14.25
N GLY A 120 23.31 -14.02 -14.17
CA GLY A 120 24.50 -13.28 -14.58
C GLY A 120 24.77 -13.32 -16.08
N THR A 121 23.70 -13.39 -16.88
CA THR A 121 23.73 -13.38 -18.35
C THR A 121 23.45 -11.97 -18.89
N SER A 122 23.49 -11.79 -20.21
CA SER A 122 23.59 -10.45 -20.82
C SER A 122 22.43 -10.18 -21.77
N ASP A 123 21.56 -9.24 -21.38
CA ASP A 123 20.35 -8.86 -22.13
C ASP A 123 20.61 -7.96 -23.35
N TRP A 124 21.81 -8.02 -23.87
CA TRP A 124 22.22 -7.31 -25.07
C TRP A 124 22.73 -8.28 -26.13
N ASN A 125 22.82 -9.56 -25.79
CA ASN A 125 23.45 -10.58 -26.59
C ASN A 125 22.67 -11.88 -26.47
N SER A 126 21.72 -12.08 -27.39
CA SER A 126 20.84 -13.27 -27.49
C SER A 126 21.55 -14.65 -27.53
N ALA A 127 22.87 -14.66 -27.60
CA ALA A 127 23.71 -15.84 -27.46
C ALA A 127 24.02 -16.22 -26.00
N GLU A 128 23.88 -15.26 -25.08
CA GLU A 128 24.21 -15.33 -23.66
C GLU A 128 22.92 -15.30 -22.84
N TYR A 129 22.16 -16.39 -22.86
CA TYR A 129 20.97 -16.60 -22.03
C TYR A 129 21.25 -17.50 -20.81
N PRO A 130 20.35 -17.57 -19.81
CA PRO A 130 20.42 -18.53 -18.71
C PRO A 130 20.66 -19.98 -19.17
N GLY A 131 21.84 -20.52 -18.81
CA GLY A 131 22.28 -21.88 -19.17
C GLY A 131 23.06 -22.01 -20.48
N SER A 132 23.32 -20.90 -21.19
CA SER A 132 24.18 -20.85 -22.39
C SER A 132 25.67 -21.08 -22.10
N GLY A 133 26.09 -20.82 -20.85
CA GLY A 133 27.47 -20.93 -20.38
C GLY A 133 28.33 -19.70 -20.69
N ARG A 134 29.37 -19.51 -19.86
CA ARG A 134 30.28 -18.37 -19.90
C ARG A 134 31.73 -18.84 -20.02
N PHE A 135 32.52 -18.10 -20.79
CA PHE A 135 33.97 -18.28 -20.80
C PHE A 135 34.59 -17.64 -19.55
N VAL A 136 35.34 -18.43 -18.78
CA VAL A 136 36.13 -17.96 -17.63
C VAL A 136 37.59 -18.00 -18.03
N SER A 137 38.21 -16.82 -18.10
CA SER A 137 39.62 -16.66 -18.46
C SER A 137 40.51 -17.03 -17.27
N ASP A 138 41.42 -18.00 -17.47
CA ASP A 138 42.43 -18.32 -16.46
C ASP A 138 43.58 -17.31 -16.53
N GLN A 139 44.13 -17.16 -17.74
CA GLN A 139 45.29 -16.32 -18.05
C GLN A 139 45.26 -15.90 -19.52
N TRP A 140 45.97 -14.80 -19.79
CA TRP A 140 46.20 -14.29 -21.14
C TRP A 140 47.67 -14.40 -21.52
N LEU A 141 47.91 -14.47 -22.82
CA LEU A 141 49.26 -14.59 -23.37
C LEU A 141 50.04 -13.30 -23.11
N ASN A 142 51.12 -13.41 -22.36
CA ASN A 142 51.92 -12.25 -22.01
C ASN A 142 52.65 -11.70 -23.26
N TRP A 143 52.92 -10.40 -23.25
CA TRP A 143 53.73 -9.68 -24.25
C TRP A 143 55.12 -10.26 -24.60
N ASN A 144 55.64 -11.20 -23.81
CA ASN A 144 56.93 -11.86 -24.01
C ASN A 144 56.79 -13.34 -24.43
N GLU A 145 55.57 -13.80 -24.68
CA GLU A 145 55.22 -15.16 -25.06
C GLU A 145 54.50 -15.12 -26.42
N ASP A 146 54.87 -16.03 -27.32
CA ASP A 146 54.30 -16.07 -28.68
C ASP A 146 53.24 -17.18 -28.83
N GLU A 147 53.27 -18.19 -27.96
CA GLU A 147 52.38 -19.35 -28.02
C GLU A 147 52.12 -19.98 -26.65
N HIS A 148 50.94 -20.59 -26.51
CA HIS A 148 50.54 -21.38 -25.35
C HIS A 148 50.13 -22.79 -25.78
N THR A 149 50.55 -23.81 -25.02
CA THR A 149 50.24 -25.21 -25.32
C THR A 149 49.49 -25.86 -24.16
N GLY A 150 48.32 -26.42 -24.44
CA GLY A 150 47.51 -27.10 -23.43
C GLY A 150 46.17 -27.58 -23.97
N ASN A 151 45.34 -28.07 -23.04
CA ASN A 151 43.93 -28.41 -23.31
C ASN A 151 43.06 -27.36 -22.64
N HIS A 152 42.70 -26.33 -23.40
CA HIS A 152 41.93 -25.20 -22.91
C HIS A 152 40.85 -24.81 -23.91
N THR A 153 39.90 -24.02 -23.45
CA THR A 153 39.12 -23.15 -24.33
C THR A 153 39.94 -21.89 -24.54
N TYR A 154 40.20 -21.54 -25.79
CA TYR A 154 40.91 -20.34 -26.17
C TYR A 154 39.92 -19.30 -26.67
N ARG A 155 40.13 -18.04 -26.31
CA ARG A 155 39.41 -16.88 -26.85
C ARG A 155 40.40 -15.90 -27.45
N GLY A 156 40.06 -15.38 -28.62
CA GLY A 156 40.76 -14.26 -29.23
C GLY A 156 41.03 -14.43 -30.72
N ASN A 157 41.98 -13.64 -31.21
CA ASN A 157 42.44 -13.65 -32.59
C ASN A 157 43.84 -14.27 -32.63
N ALA A 158 43.89 -15.53 -33.03
CA ALA A 158 45.10 -16.34 -32.95
C ALA A 158 45.15 -17.39 -34.06
N LYS A 159 46.26 -18.13 -34.09
CA LYS A 159 46.52 -19.21 -35.02
C LYS A 159 46.86 -20.50 -34.31
N ILE A 160 46.32 -21.60 -34.80
CA ILE A 160 46.60 -22.94 -34.30
C ILE A 160 47.79 -23.48 -35.09
N THR A 161 48.94 -23.58 -34.43
CA THR A 161 50.19 -24.06 -35.05
C THR A 161 50.29 -25.59 -35.00
N SER A 162 49.75 -26.20 -33.95
CA SER A 162 49.64 -27.67 -33.86
C SER A 162 48.47 -28.08 -32.97
N TYR A 163 47.81 -29.19 -33.27
CA TYR A 163 46.73 -29.71 -32.43
C TYR A 163 46.65 -31.23 -32.46
N SER A 164 46.21 -31.80 -31.34
CA SER A 164 45.86 -33.22 -31.23
C SER A 164 44.38 -33.48 -31.47
N TRP A 165 43.53 -32.55 -31.03
CA TRP A 165 42.09 -32.54 -31.30
C TRP A 165 41.55 -31.12 -31.16
N ILE A 166 40.44 -30.87 -31.86
CA ILE A 166 39.63 -29.65 -31.78
C ILE A 166 38.23 -30.08 -31.33
N GLY A 167 37.69 -29.40 -30.33
CA GLY A 167 36.38 -29.70 -29.76
C GLY A 167 35.25 -29.17 -30.62
N THR A 168 34.10 -29.82 -30.54
CA THR A 168 32.85 -29.25 -31.05
C THR A 168 32.36 -28.17 -30.09
N PRO A 169 31.79 -27.07 -30.62
CA PRO A 169 31.17 -26.07 -29.77
C PRO A 169 30.01 -26.68 -28.95
N PRO A 170 29.72 -26.14 -27.76
CA PRO A 170 28.52 -26.46 -27.01
C PRO A 170 27.26 -26.09 -27.83
N ALA A 171 26.11 -26.61 -27.40
CA ALA A 171 24.84 -26.36 -28.10
C ALA A 171 24.40 -24.89 -28.04
N SER A 172 24.98 -24.08 -27.15
CA SER A 172 24.79 -22.63 -27.13
C SER A 172 25.43 -22.02 -28.37
N GLN A 173 24.57 -21.55 -29.28
CA GLN A 173 24.95 -20.97 -30.57
C GLN A 173 25.42 -19.52 -30.39
N SER A 174 26.42 -19.30 -29.53
CA SER A 174 27.09 -18.01 -29.54
C SER A 174 27.83 -17.82 -30.85
N GLU A 175 27.57 -16.68 -31.52
CA GLU A 175 28.29 -16.26 -32.74
C GLU A 175 29.80 -16.15 -32.52
N ALA A 176 30.26 -16.22 -31.27
CA ALA A 176 31.67 -16.26 -30.92
C ALA A 176 32.33 -17.64 -31.16
N TRP A 177 31.59 -18.74 -31.22
CA TRP A 177 32.20 -20.07 -31.40
C TRP A 177 32.71 -20.26 -32.81
N VAL A 178 33.97 -20.67 -32.91
CA VAL A 178 34.66 -20.80 -34.19
C VAL A 178 34.18 -22.05 -34.94
N GLU A 179 33.66 -21.83 -36.14
CA GLU A 179 33.39 -22.91 -37.09
C GLU A 179 34.68 -23.41 -37.74
N VAL A 180 34.98 -24.69 -37.58
CA VAL A 180 36.18 -25.35 -38.14
C VAL A 180 35.83 -26.42 -39.18
N GLU A 181 34.54 -26.58 -39.49
CA GLU A 181 34.08 -27.53 -40.50
C GLU A 181 34.20 -26.92 -41.90
N ASN A 182 34.91 -27.59 -42.83
CA ASN A 182 35.12 -27.14 -44.22
C ASN A 182 35.83 -25.78 -44.39
N LEU A 183 37.01 -25.64 -43.79
CA LEU A 183 37.85 -24.46 -43.89
C LEU A 183 38.16 -24.06 -45.36
N SER A 184 37.88 -22.80 -45.70
CA SER A 184 38.38 -22.16 -46.92
C SER A 184 39.78 -21.57 -46.70
N ALA A 185 40.50 -21.34 -47.79
CA ALA A 185 41.74 -20.55 -47.73
C ALA A 185 41.42 -19.12 -47.29
N CYS A 186 42.25 -18.54 -46.41
CA CYS A 186 42.12 -17.15 -46.00
C CYS A 186 42.25 -16.22 -47.21
N THR A 187 41.44 -15.17 -47.24
CA THR A 187 41.57 -14.10 -48.23
C THR A 187 42.78 -13.20 -47.93
N ASP A 188 43.27 -12.47 -48.94
CA ASP A 188 44.32 -11.45 -48.75
C ASP A 188 44.00 -10.41 -47.66
N TYR A 189 42.70 -10.23 -47.37
CA TYR A 189 42.23 -9.37 -46.29
C TYR A 189 42.38 -10.07 -44.93
N GLU A 190 41.87 -11.28 -44.77
CA GLU A 190 41.93 -12.07 -43.52
C GLU A 190 43.37 -12.45 -43.13
N GLU A 191 44.28 -12.61 -44.10
CA GLU A 191 45.71 -12.82 -43.81
C GLU A 191 46.41 -11.55 -43.31
N ARG A 192 45.91 -10.36 -43.65
CA ARG A 192 46.50 -9.07 -43.27
C ARG A 192 45.79 -8.41 -42.08
N TYR A 193 44.53 -8.75 -41.89
CA TYR A 193 43.61 -8.17 -40.92
C TYR A 193 42.98 -9.28 -40.06
N ASP A 194 41.81 -8.97 -39.51
CA ASP A 194 41.08 -9.89 -38.67
C ASP A 194 40.21 -10.83 -39.49
N VAL A 195 40.02 -12.03 -38.96
CA VAL A 195 39.00 -12.99 -39.37
C VAL A 195 37.69 -12.56 -38.71
N GLN A 196 36.54 -12.78 -39.36
CA GLN A 196 35.26 -12.46 -38.73
C GLN A 196 35.08 -13.29 -37.45
N LEU A 197 34.49 -12.70 -36.41
CA LEU A 197 34.16 -13.41 -35.17
C LEU A 197 33.34 -14.67 -35.47
N GLY A 198 33.69 -15.79 -34.82
CA GLY A 198 33.05 -17.10 -35.03
C GLY A 198 33.54 -17.87 -36.26
N THR A 199 34.50 -17.34 -37.02
CA THR A 199 34.97 -17.96 -38.25
C THR A 199 36.44 -18.35 -38.20
N SER A 200 36.82 -19.28 -39.07
CA SER A 200 38.22 -19.67 -39.26
C SER A 200 38.57 -19.95 -40.71
N CYS A 201 39.86 -19.84 -41.03
CA CYS A 201 40.39 -20.04 -42.37
C CYS A 201 41.79 -20.68 -42.33
N LEU A 202 42.21 -21.26 -43.45
CA LEU A 202 43.54 -21.85 -43.63
C LEU A 202 44.51 -20.85 -44.26
N THR A 203 45.64 -20.60 -43.62
CA THR A 203 46.74 -19.83 -44.20
C THR A 203 47.58 -20.68 -45.15
N GLY A 204 48.42 -20.03 -45.97
CA GLY A 204 49.31 -20.70 -46.93
C GLY A 204 50.29 -21.72 -46.35
N ASP A 205 50.53 -21.68 -45.03
CA ASP A 205 51.42 -22.60 -44.30
C ASP A 205 50.67 -23.77 -43.61
N GLU A 206 49.41 -24.01 -43.98
CA GLU A 206 48.51 -25.03 -43.39
C GLU A 206 48.15 -24.79 -41.90
N GLU A 207 48.35 -23.56 -41.39
CA GLU A 207 47.90 -23.16 -40.06
C GLU A 207 46.43 -22.70 -40.10
N ILE A 208 45.70 -22.91 -39.00
CA ILE A 208 44.29 -22.47 -38.90
C ILE A 208 44.27 -21.14 -38.16
N ARG A 209 43.84 -20.07 -38.84
CA ARG A 209 43.61 -18.76 -38.22
C ARG A 209 42.15 -18.66 -37.81
N PHE A 210 41.87 -18.14 -36.61
CA PHE A 210 40.52 -17.99 -36.09
C PHE A 210 40.34 -16.69 -35.32
N ASN A 211 39.09 -16.25 -35.20
CA ASN A 211 38.69 -15.20 -34.29
C ASN A 211 37.45 -15.65 -33.50
N GLY A 212 37.57 -15.76 -32.18
CA GLY A 212 36.47 -16.17 -31.29
C GLY A 212 36.86 -17.23 -30.28
N LEU A 213 35.89 -18.03 -29.86
CA LEU A 213 36.00 -19.13 -28.89
C LEU A 213 36.24 -20.48 -29.58
N ILE A 214 37.25 -21.21 -29.14
CA ILE A 214 37.53 -22.55 -29.66
C ILE A 214 38.15 -23.44 -28.60
N ARG A 215 37.73 -24.71 -28.54
CA ARG A 215 38.33 -25.70 -27.65
C ARG A 215 39.40 -26.49 -28.38
N VAL A 216 40.65 -26.37 -27.94
CA VAL A 216 41.79 -27.00 -28.61
C VAL A 216 42.67 -27.68 -27.57
N ASN A 217 43.14 -28.88 -27.91
CA ASN A 217 44.27 -29.49 -27.22
C ASN A 217 45.48 -29.49 -28.13
N GLY A 218 46.33 -28.48 -27.97
CA GLY A 218 47.36 -28.15 -28.93
C GLY A 218 48.12 -26.90 -28.55
N THR A 219 48.89 -26.40 -29.51
CA THR A 219 49.62 -25.14 -29.42
C THR A 219 48.87 -24.07 -30.22
N VAL A 220 48.48 -23.01 -29.53
CA VAL A 220 47.84 -21.83 -30.11
C VAL A 220 48.77 -20.65 -29.89
N GLY A 221 49.09 -19.94 -30.97
CA GLY A 221 49.99 -18.80 -30.94
C GLY A 221 49.34 -17.56 -31.52
N ILE A 222 49.89 -16.40 -31.15
CA ILE A 222 49.52 -15.14 -31.78
C ILE A 222 50.43 -14.87 -32.97
N ASP A 223 49.95 -14.03 -33.87
CA ASP A 223 50.76 -13.54 -34.97
C ASP A 223 51.39 -12.19 -34.59
N SER A 224 52.67 -12.21 -34.25
CA SER A 224 53.38 -11.02 -33.72
C SER A 224 53.51 -9.88 -34.74
N ASP A 225 53.26 -10.14 -36.02
CA ASP A 225 53.19 -9.11 -37.05
C ASP A 225 51.87 -8.30 -37.01
N HIS A 226 50.87 -8.77 -36.26
CA HIS A 226 49.53 -8.20 -36.18
C HIS A 226 49.24 -7.63 -34.78
N TRP A 227 49.16 -6.31 -34.67
CA TRP A 227 48.98 -5.58 -33.40
C TRP A 227 47.62 -5.83 -32.69
N TYR A 228 46.66 -6.45 -33.37
CA TYR A 228 45.31 -6.75 -32.88
C TYR A 228 45.14 -8.23 -32.49
N SER A 229 46.20 -9.04 -32.55
CA SER A 229 46.17 -10.42 -32.07
C SER A 229 46.27 -10.45 -30.54
N TYR A 230 45.35 -11.17 -29.92
CA TYR A 230 45.35 -11.48 -28.50
C TYR A 230 44.89 -12.91 -28.31
N LEU A 231 45.37 -13.53 -27.25
CA LEU A 231 45.03 -14.90 -26.91
C LEU A 231 44.85 -14.99 -25.40
N GLU A 232 43.71 -15.49 -24.99
CA GLU A 232 43.45 -15.91 -23.63
C GLU A 232 42.99 -17.37 -23.62
N TRP A 233 43.22 -18.05 -22.51
CA TRP A 233 42.82 -19.43 -22.32
C TRP A 233 42.16 -19.62 -20.97
N GLY A 234 41.28 -20.60 -20.91
CA GLY A 234 40.56 -20.96 -19.70
C GLY A 234 39.56 -22.08 -19.94
N GLU A 235 38.45 -22.03 -19.23
CA GLU A 235 37.39 -23.02 -19.30
C GLU A 235 36.06 -22.36 -19.68
N PHE A 236 35.27 -23.07 -20.48
CA PHE A 236 33.88 -22.70 -20.73
C PHE A 236 33.00 -23.48 -19.77
N VAL A 237 32.36 -22.76 -18.83
CA VAL A 237 31.56 -23.32 -17.74
C VAL A 237 30.11 -22.84 -17.87
N GLY A 238 29.18 -23.33 -17.05
CA GLY A 238 27.81 -22.80 -17.03
C GLY A 238 26.84 -23.38 -18.06
N VAL A 239 27.28 -24.30 -18.93
CA VAL A 239 26.40 -24.90 -19.94
C VAL A 239 25.44 -25.88 -19.27
N SER A 240 24.14 -25.56 -19.30
CA SER A 240 23.11 -26.48 -18.84
C SER A 240 22.69 -27.43 -19.97
N GLU A 241 22.64 -28.74 -19.69
CA GLU A 241 22.11 -29.72 -20.66
C GLU A 241 20.60 -29.57 -20.87
N THR A 242 19.91 -28.94 -19.91
CA THR A 242 18.49 -28.63 -19.98
C THR A 242 18.28 -27.12 -19.99
N PRO A 243 17.54 -26.55 -20.96
CA PRO A 243 17.21 -25.13 -20.96
C PRO A 243 16.56 -24.73 -19.64
N ILE A 244 17.00 -23.61 -19.08
CA ILE A 244 16.36 -23.00 -17.92
C ILE A 244 14.97 -22.52 -18.38
N PRO A 245 13.89 -22.79 -17.64
CA PRO A 245 12.57 -22.29 -18.02
C PRO A 245 12.56 -20.76 -18.05
N GLN A 246 11.98 -20.16 -19.09
CA GLN A 246 11.76 -18.73 -19.17
C GLN A 246 10.72 -18.29 -18.14
N ASP A 247 11.05 -17.28 -17.36
CA ASP A 247 10.14 -16.69 -16.38
C ASP A 247 9.17 -15.74 -17.09
N PRO A 248 7.89 -15.68 -16.65
CA PRO A 248 6.93 -14.75 -17.24
C PRO A 248 7.30 -13.31 -16.85
N PRO A 249 7.17 -12.32 -17.76
CA PRO A 249 7.48 -10.92 -17.44
C PRO A 249 6.69 -10.39 -16.24
N SER A 250 5.49 -10.90 -15.97
CA SER A 250 4.68 -10.47 -14.82
C SER A 250 5.26 -10.84 -13.46
N MET A 251 6.36 -11.59 -13.41
CA MET A 251 7.12 -11.82 -12.18
C MET A 251 7.91 -10.57 -11.78
N TYR A 252 8.18 -9.68 -12.75
CA TYR A 252 9.12 -8.56 -12.67
C TYR A 252 8.44 -7.17 -12.85
N ILE A 253 7.20 -7.00 -12.39
CA ILE A 253 6.38 -5.79 -12.66
C ILE A 253 5.55 -5.39 -11.43
N ASP A 254 5.15 -6.36 -10.63
CA ASP A 254 4.45 -6.20 -9.35
C ASP A 254 5.01 -7.27 -8.44
N GLU A 255 6.29 -7.11 -8.13
CA GLU A 255 7.13 -8.13 -7.49
C GLU A 255 6.75 -8.28 -6.03
N ASP A 256 6.61 -7.14 -5.36
CA ASP A 256 6.55 -7.10 -3.91
C ASP A 256 5.24 -6.55 -3.33
N GLY A 257 4.86 -7.15 -2.20
CA GLY A 257 4.06 -6.48 -1.20
C GLY A 257 4.97 -5.83 -0.16
N PHE A 258 4.64 -4.63 0.33
CA PHE A 258 5.40 -3.96 1.41
C PHE A 258 5.55 -4.87 2.65
N ASP A 259 6.68 -5.57 2.78
CA ASP A 259 6.98 -6.54 3.84
C ASP A 259 7.80 -5.90 5.00
N ILE A 260 8.04 -4.59 4.89
CA ILE A 260 8.75 -3.77 5.87
C ILE A 260 7.83 -3.41 7.06
N ASP A 261 8.10 -3.98 8.24
CA ASP A 261 7.45 -3.60 9.51
C ASP A 261 8.32 -2.63 10.32
N VAL A 262 8.08 -1.34 10.11
CA VAL A 262 8.72 -0.25 10.88
C VAL A 262 8.45 -0.35 12.39
N SER A 263 7.35 -0.99 12.80
CA SER A 263 6.94 -1.10 14.21
C SER A 263 7.64 -2.23 14.98
N SER A 264 8.22 -3.19 14.26
CA SER A 264 9.00 -4.29 14.84
C SER A 264 10.27 -3.80 15.54
N GLY A 265 10.80 -2.64 15.10
CA GLY A 265 12.09 -2.10 15.55
C GLY A 265 13.30 -2.89 15.03
N ASN A 266 13.10 -3.76 14.04
CA ASN A 266 14.17 -4.42 13.32
C ASN A 266 14.77 -3.46 12.28
N THR A 267 16.10 -3.42 12.18
CA THR A 267 16.83 -2.46 11.33
C THR A 267 17.18 -3.04 9.96
N SER A 268 16.91 -4.32 9.71
CA SER A 268 17.20 -5.05 8.47
C SER A 268 15.98 -5.91 8.15
N GLN A 269 15.28 -5.57 7.07
CA GLN A 269 14.00 -6.15 6.61
C GLN A 269 14.01 -6.22 5.08
N GLY A 270 12.89 -6.54 4.43
CA GLY A 270 12.83 -6.70 2.98
C GLY A 270 13.07 -8.13 2.52
N PHE A 271 12.49 -8.48 1.38
CA PHE A 271 12.54 -9.81 0.82
C PHE A 271 12.59 -9.74 -0.71
N ASP A 272 13.65 -10.29 -1.27
CA ASP A 272 13.84 -10.53 -2.71
C ASP A 272 12.94 -11.72 -3.15
N ASP A 273 11.73 -11.41 -3.65
CA ASP A 273 10.68 -12.40 -3.99
C ASP A 273 10.96 -13.16 -5.30
N ASP A 274 11.55 -12.49 -6.28
CA ASP A 274 11.87 -13.01 -7.62
C ASP A 274 13.30 -13.61 -7.67
N GLY A 275 14.17 -13.20 -6.74
CA GLY A 275 15.48 -13.74 -6.49
C GLY A 275 16.56 -13.15 -7.38
N ASP A 276 16.40 -11.93 -7.91
CA ASP A 276 17.40 -11.33 -8.79
C ASP A 276 18.47 -10.52 -8.03
N CYS A 277 18.21 -10.04 -6.80
CA CYS A 277 19.25 -9.52 -5.90
C CYS A 277 20.21 -10.62 -5.43
N ILE A 278 19.76 -11.88 -5.38
CA ILE A 278 20.62 -13.02 -5.08
C ILE A 278 20.93 -13.79 -6.36
N ARG A 279 22.19 -13.70 -6.81
CA ARG A 279 22.68 -14.61 -7.84
C ARG A 279 22.63 -16.05 -7.36
N ASP A 280 21.84 -16.89 -8.04
CA ASP A 280 21.76 -18.32 -7.76
C ASP A 280 23.04 -19.02 -8.26
N TRP A 281 24.07 -19.04 -7.41
CA TRP A 281 25.34 -19.69 -7.72
C TRP A 281 25.38 -21.16 -7.31
N ASP A 282 25.14 -22.06 -8.27
CA ASP A 282 25.77 -23.39 -8.33
C ASP A 282 26.97 -23.41 -9.32
N PHE A 283 27.28 -22.27 -9.95
CA PHE A 283 28.39 -22.08 -10.89
C PHE A 283 29.45 -21.12 -10.32
N ALA A 284 30.45 -21.71 -9.67
CA ALA A 284 31.77 -21.18 -9.32
C ALA A 284 31.83 -19.69 -8.89
N ALA A 285 31.77 -19.50 -7.57
CA ALA A 285 32.48 -18.43 -6.89
C ALA A 285 33.97 -18.40 -7.28
N ASP A 286 34.31 -17.65 -8.33
CA ASP A 286 35.64 -17.08 -8.52
C ASP A 286 35.62 -15.71 -9.23
N ILE A 287 34.72 -14.82 -8.82
CA ILE A 287 34.86 -13.38 -9.09
C ILE A 287 35.67 -12.75 -7.95
N SER A 288 36.75 -13.41 -7.52
CA SER A 288 37.66 -12.81 -6.54
C SER A 288 38.80 -12.00 -7.17
N THR A 289 39.00 -12.03 -8.50
CA THR A 289 40.27 -11.52 -9.06
C THR A 289 40.25 -10.99 -10.49
N ASN A 290 39.30 -10.13 -10.91
CA ASN A 290 39.66 -9.16 -11.97
C ASN A 290 38.76 -7.90 -12.01
N PRO A 291 39.26 -6.74 -11.54
CA PRO A 291 38.58 -5.45 -11.66
C PRO A 291 38.40 -4.96 -13.10
N GLU A 292 39.05 -5.60 -14.09
CA GLU A 292 39.01 -5.20 -15.49
C GLU A 292 37.89 -5.87 -16.29
N GLU A 293 37.29 -6.98 -15.80
CA GLU A 293 36.06 -7.56 -16.36
C GLU A 293 34.78 -6.86 -15.87
N MET A 294 34.90 -5.89 -14.95
CA MET A 294 33.79 -5.08 -14.42
C MET A 294 33.18 -4.08 -15.42
N PHE A 295 33.63 -4.04 -16.68
CA PHE A 295 33.24 -2.95 -17.59
C PHE A 295 31.89 -3.17 -18.28
N TRP A 296 31.35 -4.39 -18.27
CA TRP A 296 30.08 -4.73 -18.93
C TRP A 296 29.13 -5.62 -18.11
N GLN A 297 29.56 -6.13 -16.95
CA GLN A 297 28.63 -6.69 -15.96
C GLN A 297 28.08 -5.52 -15.15
N GLU A 298 26.80 -5.23 -15.34
CA GLU A 298 26.00 -4.37 -14.47
C GLU A 298 26.42 -4.65 -13.01
N TYR A 299 26.76 -3.60 -12.26
CA TYR A 299 27.44 -3.68 -10.97
C TYR A 299 26.56 -4.42 -9.97
N PHE A 300 26.63 -5.75 -9.98
CA PHE A 300 25.85 -6.56 -9.07
C PHE A 300 26.51 -6.54 -7.70
N THR A 301 25.95 -5.74 -6.81
CA THR A 301 26.40 -5.62 -5.44
C THR A 301 25.25 -5.98 -4.51
N PRO A 302 25.18 -7.24 -4.03
CA PRO A 302 24.14 -7.66 -3.10
C PRO A 302 24.05 -6.82 -1.82
N ASP A 303 25.13 -6.15 -1.41
CA ASP A 303 25.18 -5.22 -0.26
C ASP A 303 25.54 -3.82 -0.80
N SER A 304 24.59 -3.21 -1.52
CA SER A 304 24.76 -1.93 -2.20
C SER A 304 24.72 -0.77 -1.20
N ASN A 305 23.93 -0.91 -0.13
CA ASN A 305 23.84 0.03 0.99
C ASN A 305 25.03 -0.06 1.98
N ARG A 306 25.80 -1.16 1.94
CA ARG A 306 27.04 -1.41 2.72
C ARG A 306 26.80 -1.54 4.23
N ASN A 307 25.63 -2.03 4.61
CA ASN A 307 25.28 -2.30 6.00
C ASN A 307 25.89 -3.63 6.50
N GLY A 308 26.42 -4.46 5.58
CA GLY A 308 27.07 -5.75 5.86
C GLY A 308 26.14 -6.97 5.87
N ILE A 309 24.89 -6.77 5.49
CA ILE A 309 23.87 -7.74 5.11
C ILE A 309 23.64 -7.51 3.62
N GLY A 310 23.34 -8.56 2.87
CA GLY A 310 23.06 -8.42 1.44
C GLY A 310 21.63 -8.82 1.16
N CYS A 311 21.05 -8.17 0.16
CA CYS A 311 19.67 -8.27 -0.25
C CYS A 311 18.71 -7.95 0.89
N ASP A 312 18.94 -6.79 1.52
CA ASP A 312 18.06 -6.28 2.55
C ASP A 312 17.81 -4.78 2.46
N VAL A 313 16.79 -4.36 3.19
CA VAL A 313 16.40 -2.97 3.40
C VAL A 313 16.79 -2.54 4.81
N GLU A 314 17.74 -1.62 4.88
CA GLU A 314 18.16 -0.99 6.12
C GLU A 314 17.16 0.08 6.55
N LEU A 315 16.66 -0.06 7.77
CA LEU A 315 15.87 0.96 8.46
C LEU A 315 16.72 1.67 9.50
N GLU A 316 17.09 2.92 9.22
CA GLU A 316 17.81 3.74 10.17
C GLU A 316 16.83 4.45 11.12
N TYR A 317 17.10 4.37 12.44
CA TYR A 317 16.31 5.04 13.47
C TYR A 317 17.14 6.08 14.24
N ASP A 318 16.52 7.19 14.62
CA ASP A 318 17.12 8.17 15.52
C ASP A 318 17.25 7.64 16.98
N LEU A 319 17.96 8.39 17.83
CA LEU A 319 18.10 8.08 19.26
C LEU A 319 16.78 8.04 20.05
N ASN A 320 15.69 8.54 19.47
CA ASN A 320 14.35 8.55 20.06
C ASN A 320 13.46 7.42 19.51
N GLY A 321 13.97 6.59 18.59
CA GLY A 321 13.23 5.51 17.93
C GLY A 321 12.34 5.95 16.76
N ASN A 322 12.57 7.13 16.18
CA ASN A 322 11.88 7.56 14.95
C ASN A 322 12.69 7.12 13.74
N LEU A 323 12.02 6.55 12.73
CA LEU A 323 12.64 6.23 11.44
C LEU A 323 13.14 7.51 10.75
N ILE A 324 14.38 7.49 10.25
CA ILE A 324 15.04 8.63 9.59
C ILE A 324 15.32 8.39 8.11
N SER A 325 15.73 7.18 7.73
CA SER A 325 15.94 6.75 6.35
C SER A 325 15.60 5.28 6.19
N ILE A 326 15.33 4.93 4.93
CA ILE A 326 15.15 3.57 4.43
C ILE A 326 16.17 3.47 3.30
N GLU A 327 17.10 2.53 3.39
CA GLU A 327 18.18 2.31 2.42
C GLU A 327 18.11 0.85 1.98
N ALA A 328 17.49 0.60 0.83
CA ALA A 328 17.43 -0.72 0.21
C ALA A 328 18.75 -1.02 -0.52
N ASP A 329 19.14 -2.30 -0.53
CA ASP A 329 20.05 -2.83 -1.53
C ASP A 329 19.42 -2.76 -2.93
N ASP A 330 20.26 -2.87 -3.97
CA ASP A 330 19.78 -2.91 -5.35
C ASP A 330 19.02 -4.24 -5.57
N PHE A 331 17.87 -4.20 -6.25
CA PHE A 331 17.04 -5.37 -6.59
C PHE A 331 16.28 -5.99 -5.40
N VAL A 332 15.95 -5.19 -4.39
CA VAL A 332 15.18 -5.65 -3.22
C VAL A 332 13.99 -4.75 -2.96
N ASP A 333 12.83 -5.37 -2.68
CA ASP A 333 11.57 -4.66 -2.44
C ASP A 333 11.26 -3.67 -3.60
N GLU A 334 11.56 -4.08 -4.84
CA GLU A 334 11.39 -3.30 -6.07
C GLU A 334 9.94 -3.40 -6.58
N ASP A 335 9.54 -2.42 -7.40
CA ASP A 335 8.21 -2.35 -8.01
C ASP A 335 7.01 -2.75 -7.10
N PRO A 336 6.80 -2.01 -5.99
CA PRO A 336 5.77 -2.34 -5.01
C PRO A 336 4.36 -2.13 -5.56
N SER A 337 3.44 -3.05 -5.25
CA SER A 337 2.08 -3.02 -5.78
C SER A 337 1.35 -1.68 -5.65
N GLU A 338 1.22 -0.93 -6.76
CA GLU A 338 0.49 0.33 -6.75
C GLU A 338 -1.00 0.11 -6.55
N GLN A 339 -1.50 -1.05 -7.00
CA GLN A 339 -2.90 -1.41 -6.80
C GLN A 339 -3.23 -1.42 -5.31
N ASP A 340 -2.42 -2.07 -4.49
CA ASP A 340 -2.65 -2.16 -3.05
C ASP A 340 -2.51 -0.79 -2.37
N PHE A 341 -1.49 0.00 -2.76
CA PHE A 341 -1.32 1.35 -2.24
C PHE A 341 -2.49 2.29 -2.61
N VAL A 342 -2.93 2.27 -3.86
CA VAL A 342 -4.00 3.16 -4.35
C VAL A 342 -5.35 2.73 -3.79
N LEU A 343 -5.64 1.43 -3.70
CA LEU A 343 -6.86 0.94 -3.06
C LEU A 343 -6.91 1.33 -1.58
N GLU A 344 -5.82 1.16 -0.84
CA GLU A 344 -5.77 1.57 0.57
C GLU A 344 -5.91 3.09 0.73
N SER A 345 -5.25 3.86 -0.12
CA SER A 345 -5.33 5.32 -0.14
C SER A 345 -6.73 5.82 -0.50
N LEU A 346 -7.39 5.22 -1.49
CA LEU A 346 -8.74 5.56 -1.90
C LEU A 346 -9.75 5.19 -0.81
N HIS A 347 -9.60 4.02 -0.19
CA HIS A 347 -10.44 3.60 0.92
C HIS A 347 -10.32 4.55 2.12
N ARG A 348 -9.08 4.83 2.59
CA ARG A 348 -8.83 5.77 3.70
C ARG A 348 -9.32 7.17 3.38
N GLY A 349 -9.05 7.65 2.16
CA GLY A 349 -9.52 8.93 1.66
C GLY A 349 -11.04 9.03 1.68
N PHE A 350 -11.73 7.99 1.21
CA PHE A 350 -13.18 7.90 1.22
C PHE A 350 -13.74 7.91 2.65
N VAL A 351 -13.23 7.06 3.54
CA VAL A 351 -13.70 6.97 4.94
C VAL A 351 -13.48 8.29 5.68
N LEU A 352 -12.33 8.95 5.50
CA LEU A 352 -12.05 10.24 6.14
C LEU A 352 -12.89 11.37 5.56
N ALA A 353 -13.00 11.44 4.23
CA ALA A 353 -13.81 12.46 3.57
C ALA A 353 -15.29 12.27 3.92
N VAL A 354 -15.86 11.10 3.70
CA VAL A 354 -17.29 10.87 3.95
C VAL A 354 -17.59 10.89 5.45
N GLY A 355 -16.78 10.23 6.29
CA GLY A 355 -16.97 10.17 7.73
C GLY A 355 -17.01 11.55 8.39
N LYS A 356 -16.02 12.42 8.10
CA LYS A 356 -15.93 13.75 8.73
C LYS A 356 -16.70 14.83 7.99
N VAL A 357 -16.66 14.82 6.66
CA VAL A 357 -17.18 15.90 5.82
C VAL A 357 -18.67 15.70 5.53
N ALA A 358 -19.14 14.49 5.27
CA ALA A 358 -20.56 14.25 4.98
C ALA A 358 -21.45 14.50 6.20
N PHE A 359 -20.98 14.24 7.43
CA PHE A 359 -21.74 14.56 8.64
C PHE A 359 -21.95 16.07 8.79
N LEU A 360 -20.90 16.88 8.56
CA LEU A 360 -20.97 18.33 8.60
C LEU A 360 -21.87 18.90 7.50
N PHE A 361 -21.76 18.39 6.26
CA PHE A 361 -22.61 18.84 5.15
C PHE A 361 -24.07 18.45 5.32
N LEU A 362 -24.36 17.21 5.74
CA LEU A 362 -25.73 16.77 5.99
C LEU A 362 -26.36 17.61 7.09
N LEU A 363 -25.69 17.79 8.23
CA LEU A 363 -26.18 18.64 9.33
C LEU A 363 -26.38 20.10 8.85
N GLY A 364 -25.45 20.60 8.03
CA GLY A 364 -25.49 21.92 7.40
C GLY A 364 -26.61 22.12 6.37
N ILE A 365 -27.10 21.07 5.71
CA ILE A 365 -28.28 21.12 4.82
C ILE A 365 -29.57 20.97 5.63
N PHE A 366 -29.56 20.11 6.65
CA PHE A 366 -30.71 19.78 7.47
C PHE A 366 -31.17 20.95 8.35
N ILE A 367 -30.25 21.73 8.95
CA ILE A 367 -30.62 22.89 9.78
C ILE A 367 -31.36 23.98 8.97
N PRO A 368 -30.83 24.49 7.85
CA PRO A 368 -31.53 25.49 7.04
C PRO A 368 -32.85 24.98 6.48
N LEU A 369 -32.92 23.71 6.07
CA LEU A 369 -34.15 23.11 5.57
C LEU A 369 -35.20 23.02 6.67
N PHE A 370 -34.81 22.66 7.90
CA PHE A 370 -35.70 22.69 9.07
C PHE A 370 -36.22 24.10 9.35
N LEU A 371 -35.35 25.11 9.36
CA LEU A 371 -35.75 26.51 9.53
C LEU A 371 -36.69 26.98 8.40
N ALA A 372 -36.49 26.48 7.18
CA ALA A 372 -37.28 26.80 5.99
C ALA A 372 -38.64 26.09 5.93
N THR A 373 -38.82 24.92 6.55
CA THR A 373 -40.07 24.12 6.51
C THR A 373 -41.31 24.77 7.15
N GLY A 374 -41.21 26.04 7.57
CA GLY A 374 -42.34 26.82 8.08
C GLY A 374 -42.87 26.37 9.44
N LEU A 375 -42.40 25.25 10.00
CA LEU A 375 -42.85 24.71 11.30
C LEU A 375 -42.79 25.74 12.43
N ILE A 376 -41.73 26.54 12.46
CA ILE A 376 -41.57 27.58 13.48
C ILE A 376 -42.33 28.85 13.09
N ARG A 377 -42.35 29.19 11.79
CA ARG A 377 -42.97 30.42 11.30
C ARG A 377 -44.49 30.38 11.41
N ASP A 378 -45.12 29.26 11.06
CA ASP A 378 -46.57 29.11 11.05
C ASP A 378 -47.15 29.01 12.46
N GLU A 379 -46.42 28.44 13.43
CA GLU A 379 -46.83 28.45 14.84
C GLU A 379 -46.65 29.81 15.52
N MET A 380 -45.56 30.52 15.22
CA MET A 380 -45.38 31.89 15.68
C MET A 380 -46.43 32.83 15.08
N ALA A 381 -46.80 32.63 13.81
CA ALA A 381 -47.80 33.44 13.12
C ALA A 381 -49.24 33.09 13.54
N SER A 382 -49.54 31.83 13.85
CA SER A 382 -50.89 31.37 14.24
C SER A 382 -51.25 31.58 15.72
N GLY A 383 -50.32 32.06 16.55
CA GLY A 383 -50.57 32.36 17.96
C GLY A 383 -50.79 31.13 18.86
N THR A 384 -50.56 29.92 18.35
CA THR A 384 -50.68 28.66 19.09
C THR A 384 -49.62 28.52 20.20
N MET A 385 -48.54 29.31 20.14
CA MET A 385 -47.52 29.42 21.19
C MET A 385 -48.11 29.72 22.58
N TYR A 386 -49.13 30.57 22.67
CA TYR A 386 -49.74 30.97 23.95
C TYR A 386 -50.59 29.86 24.59
N TYR A 387 -51.02 28.86 23.81
CA TYR A 387 -51.83 27.74 24.30
C TYR A 387 -50.99 26.58 24.84
N LEU A 388 -49.72 26.48 24.45
CA LEU A 388 -48.84 25.40 24.88
C LEU A 388 -48.18 25.68 26.24
N VAL A 389 -48.03 26.96 26.64
CA VAL A 389 -47.33 27.32 27.88
C VAL A 389 -48.03 28.51 28.55
N GLY A 390 -48.62 28.28 29.73
CA GLY A 390 -49.32 29.31 30.52
C GLY A 390 -48.44 30.42 31.11
N LYS A 391 -47.15 30.51 30.72
CA LYS A 391 -46.24 31.61 31.06
C LYS A 391 -45.54 32.10 29.78
N PRO A 392 -45.30 33.41 29.63
CA PRO A 392 -44.59 33.94 28.46
C PRO A 392 -43.19 33.34 28.37
N ILE A 393 -42.86 32.76 27.20
CA ILE A 393 -41.52 32.23 26.86
C ILE A 393 -40.86 33.23 25.90
N HIS A 394 -39.55 33.44 26.05
CA HIS A 394 -38.80 34.31 25.14
C HIS A 394 -38.69 33.65 23.76
N ARG A 395 -38.82 34.42 22.66
CA ARG A 395 -38.81 33.87 21.30
C ARG A 395 -37.56 33.03 21.01
N ALA A 396 -36.38 33.50 21.44
CA ALA A 396 -35.12 32.78 21.26
C ALA A 396 -35.08 31.42 21.98
N GLU A 397 -35.67 31.33 23.18
CA GLU A 397 -35.73 30.09 23.97
C GLU A 397 -36.58 29.03 23.26
N PHE A 398 -37.73 29.45 22.69
CA PHE A 398 -38.58 28.59 21.88
C PHE A 398 -37.86 28.08 20.61
N PHE A 399 -37.10 28.94 19.92
CA PHE A 399 -36.30 28.55 18.76
C PHE A 399 -35.24 27.50 19.12
N VAL A 400 -34.54 27.68 20.25
CA VAL A 400 -33.53 26.71 20.72
C VAL A 400 -34.17 25.35 21.02
N TYR A 401 -35.33 25.30 21.69
CA TYR A 401 -36.01 24.03 21.97
C TYR A 401 -36.51 23.32 20.71
N ARG A 402 -36.94 24.09 19.70
CA ARG A 402 -37.31 23.55 18.39
C ARG A 402 -36.11 22.94 17.67
N ILE A 403 -34.96 23.63 17.69
CA ILE A 403 -33.70 23.10 17.11
C ILE A 403 -33.24 21.84 17.86
N LEU A 404 -33.36 21.81 19.18
CA LEU A 404 -33.05 20.61 19.98
C LEU A 404 -33.98 19.44 19.65
N GLY A 405 -35.28 19.70 19.45
CA GLY A 405 -36.23 18.67 19.02
C GLY A 405 -35.99 18.15 17.62
N PHE A 406 -35.45 18.98 16.73
CA PHE A 406 -34.97 18.56 15.43
C PHE A 406 -33.72 17.68 15.55
N MET A 407 -32.71 18.12 16.32
CA MET A 407 -31.49 17.34 16.57
C MET A 407 -31.79 15.98 17.22
N ALA A 408 -32.82 15.88 18.06
CA ALA A 408 -33.23 14.62 18.66
C ALA A 408 -33.73 13.57 17.66
N ILE A 409 -34.17 13.98 16.45
CA ILE A 409 -34.55 13.06 15.36
C ILE A 409 -33.41 12.88 14.38
N THR A 410 -32.74 13.97 13.99
CA THR A 410 -31.71 13.91 12.97
C THR A 410 -30.44 13.24 13.47
N ALA A 411 -30.04 13.42 14.73
CA ALA A 411 -28.83 12.78 15.26
C ALA A 411 -28.92 11.24 15.23
N PRO A 412 -29.99 10.59 15.72
CA PRO A 412 -30.14 9.13 15.57
C PRO A 412 -30.17 8.66 14.11
N TYR A 413 -30.83 9.41 13.23
CA TYR A 413 -30.84 9.10 11.79
C TYR A 413 -29.43 9.14 11.20
N MET A 414 -28.65 10.17 11.54
CA MET A 414 -27.27 10.31 11.09
C MET A 414 -26.37 9.19 11.64
N VAL A 415 -26.55 8.80 12.90
CA VAL A 415 -25.82 7.68 13.51
C VAL A 415 -26.15 6.37 12.78
N VAL A 416 -27.43 6.10 12.49
CA VAL A 416 -27.82 4.89 11.74
C VAL A 416 -27.23 4.89 10.34
N LEU A 417 -27.22 6.04 9.66
CA LEU A 417 -26.67 6.18 8.33
C LEU A 417 -25.13 6.04 8.33
N ALA A 418 -24.44 6.62 9.32
CA ALA A 418 -23.00 6.45 9.51
C ALA A 418 -22.63 5.00 9.81
N LEU A 419 -23.41 4.30 10.65
CA LEU A 419 -23.20 2.88 10.93
C LEU A 419 -23.44 2.01 9.71
N LEU A 420 -24.43 2.34 8.86
CA LEU A 420 -24.68 1.61 7.62
C LEU A 420 -23.48 1.77 6.67
N VAL A 421 -23.05 3.00 6.42
CA VAL A 421 -21.91 3.28 5.55
C VAL A 421 -20.64 2.64 6.12
N GLY A 422 -20.38 2.81 7.41
CA GLY A 422 -19.25 2.19 8.09
C GLY A 422 -19.25 0.68 7.98
N LEU A 423 -20.42 0.03 8.12
CA LEU A 423 -20.54 -1.41 7.93
C LEU A 423 -20.19 -1.81 6.49
N VAL A 424 -20.71 -1.10 5.49
CA VAL A 424 -20.43 -1.40 4.07
C VAL A 424 -18.96 -1.18 3.74
N THR A 425 -18.37 -0.06 4.16
CA THR A 425 -16.95 0.23 3.92
C THR A 425 -16.04 -0.77 4.63
N SER A 426 -16.39 -1.22 5.84
CA SER A 426 -15.59 -2.21 6.56
C SER A 426 -15.60 -3.60 5.92
N PHE A 427 -16.59 -3.93 5.08
CA PHE A 427 -16.63 -5.18 4.30
C PHE A 427 -15.96 -5.09 2.94
N ILE A 428 -15.94 -3.90 2.33
CA ILE A 428 -15.40 -3.67 0.98
C ILE A 428 -13.96 -3.15 1.03
N GLY A 429 -13.52 -2.61 2.18
CA GLY A 429 -12.16 -2.10 2.33
C GLY A 429 -11.09 -3.15 2.01
N PRO A 430 -9.98 -2.75 1.38
CA PRO A 430 -8.92 -3.67 0.97
C PRO A 430 -8.25 -4.33 2.18
N GLY A 431 -7.61 -5.48 1.98
CA GLY A 431 -6.83 -6.19 2.99
C GLY A 431 -7.33 -7.61 3.31
N ASP A 432 -6.53 -8.34 4.08
CA ASP A 432 -6.69 -9.79 4.27
C ASP A 432 -7.86 -10.19 5.17
N SER A 433 -8.35 -9.25 5.96
CA SER A 433 -9.45 -9.49 6.89
C SER A 433 -10.80 -9.31 6.21
N LEU A 434 -11.71 -10.28 6.40
CA LEU A 434 -13.09 -10.17 5.91
C LEU A 434 -13.85 -8.95 6.47
N PHE A 435 -13.39 -8.37 7.59
CA PHE A 435 -14.01 -7.20 8.18
C PHE A 435 -13.04 -6.32 8.97
N ARG A 436 -12.94 -5.04 8.57
CA ARG A 436 -12.05 -4.04 9.21
C ARG A 436 -12.76 -3.28 10.33
N PHE A 437 -12.53 -3.72 11.57
CA PHE A 437 -13.10 -3.08 12.78
C PHE A 437 -12.51 -1.69 13.09
N GLN A 438 -11.29 -1.41 12.62
CA GLN A 438 -10.63 -0.12 12.86
C GLN A 438 -11.39 1.02 12.18
N ASP A 439 -11.90 0.80 10.96
CA ASP A 439 -12.60 1.84 10.20
C ASP A 439 -13.90 2.28 10.88
N LEU A 440 -14.57 1.37 11.60
CA LEU A 440 -15.77 1.64 12.41
C LEU A 440 -15.54 2.74 13.46
N THR A 441 -14.32 2.88 13.97
CA THR A 441 -13.98 3.93 14.94
C THR A 441 -13.99 5.34 14.34
N VAL A 442 -13.81 5.46 13.03
CA VAL A 442 -13.87 6.75 12.33
C VAL A 442 -15.32 7.24 12.17
N TRP A 443 -16.28 6.30 12.19
CA TRP A 443 -17.71 6.57 12.03
C TRP A 443 -18.45 6.83 13.36
N LEU A 444 -17.84 6.52 14.50
CA LEU A 444 -18.38 6.66 15.86
C LEU A 444 -17.75 7.86 16.58
#